data_AF-A0A7V8TTY4-F1
#
_entry.id   AF-A0A7V8TTY4-F1
#
_cell.length_a   1.000
_cell.length_b   1.000
_cell.length_c   1.000
_cell.angle_alpha   90.00
_cell.angle_beta   90.00
_cell.angle_gamma   90.00
#
_symmetry.space_group_name_H-M   'P 1'
#
loop_
_entity.id
_entity.type
_entity.pdbx_description
1 polymer ?
#
loop_
_entity_poly.entity_id
_entity_poly.type
_entity_poly.pdbx_seq_one_letter_code
_entity_poly.pdbx_strand_id
1 'polypeptide(L)'
;MDHLFVDQDGIPTFVEVKRRGDTRLRREVVGQMLDYAANAVSYWTRDTIHRAFESTATNNGLEPAQALAELLEEPNVSDDFWDQVWTNLQAGKLRLLFVADHIPGELQRVIEFLNVQMSPAEVLGVELRHYSGSGVRTLVPRLVGRTAQATALRQARGAARQWDAESMLAFLEQEGFNEGASNIKAIIRWTEEHTGVHANFGKGAYYPTLYLTVDTAAGTCRVITLGVFQDGLGGHIDFAQLLRFPPFDEVEARRELQRRFLAIDPNIDPTNLDRSPTFSCQRLSRKESFDRFTGAIDWLAKKLNPK
;
A
#
# COMPACT_ATOMS: atom_id res chain seq x y z
N MET A 1 3.57 -28.31 9.30
CA MET A 1 3.55 -26.85 9.49
C MET A 1 4.63 -26.54 10.47
N ASP A 2 5.64 -25.79 10.03
CA ASP A 2 6.81 -25.48 10.85
C ASP A 2 6.51 -24.39 11.89
N HIS A 3 5.80 -23.34 11.49
CA HIS A 3 5.44 -22.23 12.38
C HIS A 3 4.04 -21.68 12.12
N LEU A 4 3.43 -21.18 13.19
CA LEU A 4 2.21 -20.38 13.19
C LEU A 4 2.53 -19.01 13.80
N PHE A 5 2.23 -17.94 13.09
CA PHE A 5 2.28 -16.58 13.58
C PHE A 5 0.90 -15.93 13.53
N VAL A 6 0.74 -14.86 14.28
CA VAL A 6 -0.43 -13.97 14.24
C VAL A 6 0.10 -12.54 14.21
N ASP A 7 -0.47 -11.69 13.37
CA ASP A 7 -0.11 -10.27 13.30
C ASP A 7 -1.05 -9.39 14.13
N GLN A 8 -0.80 -8.08 14.15
CA GLN A 8 -1.58 -7.11 14.89
C GLN A 8 -3.06 -7.01 14.45
N ASP A 9 -3.37 -7.42 13.22
CA ASP A 9 -4.74 -7.45 12.67
C ASP A 9 -5.45 -8.79 12.99
N GLY A 10 -4.81 -9.64 13.79
CA GLY A 10 -5.30 -10.95 14.17
C GLY A 10 -5.30 -11.95 13.01
N ILE A 11 -4.45 -11.78 11.99
CA ILE A 11 -4.42 -12.66 10.81
C ILE A 11 -3.47 -13.84 11.06
N PRO A 12 -3.96 -15.09 11.11
CA PRO A 12 -3.10 -16.26 11.23
C PRO A 12 -2.20 -16.41 10.01
N THR A 13 -0.92 -16.66 10.23
CA THR A 13 0.09 -16.83 9.18
C THR A 13 0.80 -18.16 9.37
N PHE A 14 0.54 -19.10 8.48
CA PHE A 14 1.12 -20.44 8.49
C PHE A 14 2.40 -20.39 7.67
N VAL A 15 3.50 -20.85 8.26
CA VAL A 15 4.82 -20.76 7.64
C VAL A 15 5.40 -22.15 7.49
N GLU A 16 5.85 -22.43 6.28
CA GLU A 16 6.55 -23.66 5.94
C GLU A 16 7.91 -23.30 5.35
N VAL A 17 8.97 -23.85 5.95
CA VAL A 17 10.36 -23.49 5.67
C VAL A 17 11.04 -24.60 4.88
N LYS A 18 11.73 -24.24 3.79
CA LYS A 18 12.48 -25.20 2.95
C LYS A 18 13.92 -24.74 2.71
N ARG A 19 14.80 -25.73 2.56
CA ARG A 19 16.24 -25.54 2.25
C ARG A 19 16.53 -26.06 0.83
N ARG A 20 17.46 -25.39 0.12
CA ARG A 20 17.93 -25.63 -1.27
C ARG A 20 18.00 -27.06 -1.80
N GLY A 21 18.26 -28.04 -0.94
CA GLY A 21 18.56 -29.42 -1.34
C GLY A 21 17.35 -30.25 -1.78
N ASP A 22 16.12 -29.79 -1.51
CA ASP A 22 14.95 -30.66 -1.63
C ASP A 22 14.11 -30.41 -2.89
N THR A 23 14.48 -31.10 -3.96
CA THR A 23 13.75 -31.07 -5.23
C THR A 23 12.51 -31.99 -5.25
N ARG A 24 12.31 -32.85 -4.22
CA ARG A 24 11.19 -33.79 -4.14
C ARG A 24 10.00 -33.24 -3.36
N LEU A 25 10.23 -32.29 -2.46
CA LEU A 25 9.20 -31.65 -1.60
C LEU A 25 8.23 -30.66 -2.27
N ARG A 26 8.36 -30.36 -3.58
CA ARG A 26 7.60 -29.27 -4.25
C ARG A 26 6.07 -29.38 -4.16
N ARG A 27 5.51 -30.56 -4.46
CA ARG A 27 4.05 -30.78 -4.43
C ARG A 27 3.56 -31.14 -3.04
N GLU A 28 4.40 -31.82 -2.28
CA GLU A 28 4.11 -32.23 -0.92
C GLU A 28 3.91 -31.02 -0.01
N VAL A 29 4.77 -30.02 -0.12
CA VAL A 29 4.70 -28.79 0.69
C VAL A 29 3.45 -27.97 0.43
N VAL A 30 3.05 -27.86 -0.85
CA VAL A 30 1.79 -27.20 -1.20
C VAL A 30 0.61 -28.01 -0.66
N GLY A 31 0.63 -29.33 -0.83
CA GLY A 31 -0.40 -30.23 -0.30
C GLY A 31 -0.52 -30.14 1.23
N GLN A 32 0.59 -30.18 1.95
CA GLN A 32 0.65 -30.02 3.40
C GLN A 32 0.07 -28.68 3.82
N MET A 33 0.49 -27.57 3.20
CA MET A 33 -0.02 -26.24 3.53
C MET A 33 -1.52 -26.11 3.30
N LEU A 34 -2.03 -26.65 2.19
CA LEU A 34 -3.46 -26.66 1.89
C LEU A 34 -4.24 -27.57 2.85
N ASP A 35 -3.67 -28.71 3.24
CA ASP A 35 -4.26 -29.61 4.23
C ASP A 35 -4.36 -28.95 5.61
N TYR A 36 -3.31 -28.25 6.05
CA TYR A 36 -3.35 -27.44 7.27
C TYR A 36 -4.39 -26.33 7.19
N ALA A 37 -4.43 -25.58 6.09
CA ALA A 37 -5.39 -24.50 5.90
C ALA A 37 -6.84 -25.02 5.93
N ALA A 38 -7.10 -26.13 5.24
CA ALA A 38 -8.43 -26.74 5.14
C ALA A 38 -8.92 -27.29 6.49
N ASN A 39 -8.02 -27.83 7.30
CA ASN A 39 -8.34 -28.48 8.57
C ASN A 39 -8.02 -27.61 9.80
N ALA A 40 -7.63 -26.34 9.62
CA ALA A 40 -7.16 -25.48 10.70
C ALA A 40 -8.17 -25.36 11.85
N VAL A 41 -9.45 -25.20 11.52
CA VAL A 41 -10.56 -25.10 12.48
C VAL A 41 -10.88 -26.43 13.18
N SER A 42 -10.38 -27.55 12.67
CA SER A 42 -10.49 -28.86 13.31
C SER A 42 -9.35 -29.14 14.28
N TYR A 43 -8.18 -28.52 14.05
CA TYR A 43 -7.00 -28.68 14.92
C TYR A 43 -6.93 -27.64 16.04
N TRP A 44 -7.37 -26.41 15.78
CA TRP A 44 -7.28 -25.31 16.71
C TRP A 44 -8.65 -24.78 17.13
N THR A 45 -8.71 -24.33 18.37
CA THR A 45 -9.74 -23.44 18.92
C THR A 45 -9.11 -22.13 19.38
N ARG A 46 -9.92 -21.10 19.58
CA ARG A 46 -9.53 -19.82 20.19
C ARG A 46 -8.60 -19.99 21.39
N ASP A 47 -8.99 -20.81 22.36
CA ASP A 47 -8.21 -21.03 23.59
C ASP A 47 -6.92 -21.83 23.37
N THR A 48 -6.85 -22.67 22.34
CA THR A 48 -5.59 -23.40 22.04
C THR A 48 -4.56 -22.47 21.41
N ILE A 49 -4.99 -21.52 20.57
CA ILE A 49 -4.09 -20.54 19.95
C ILE A 49 -3.57 -19.58 21.02
N HIS A 50 -4.45 -19.09 21.89
CA HIS A 50 -4.08 -18.23 23.00
C HIS A 50 -3.06 -18.93 23.92
N ARG A 51 -3.35 -20.16 24.39
CA ARG A 51 -2.42 -20.91 25.25
C ARG A 51 -1.08 -21.24 24.56
N ALA A 52 -1.10 -21.49 23.25
CA ALA A 52 0.13 -21.71 22.49
C ALA A 52 1.01 -20.45 22.46
N PHE A 53 0.39 -19.27 22.33
CA PHE A 53 1.09 -17.99 22.46
C PHE A 53 1.68 -17.79 23.85
N GLU A 54 0.89 -17.95 24.92
CA GLU A 54 1.37 -17.78 26.30
C GLU A 54 2.57 -18.69 26.61
N SER A 55 2.49 -19.95 26.20
CA SER A 55 3.57 -20.92 26.34
C SER A 55 4.82 -20.50 25.55
N THR A 56 4.65 -20.02 24.32
CA THR A 56 5.76 -19.56 23.48
C THR A 56 6.43 -18.31 24.05
N ALA A 57 5.66 -17.34 24.51
CA ALA A 57 6.17 -16.12 25.15
C ALA A 57 6.97 -16.47 26.42
N THR A 58 6.39 -17.30 27.29
CA THR A 58 7.04 -17.75 28.53
C THR A 58 8.34 -18.50 28.26
N ASN A 59 8.35 -19.42 27.28
CA ASN A 59 9.56 -20.17 26.89
C ASN A 59 10.67 -19.28 26.31
N ASN A 60 10.31 -18.13 25.75
CA ASN A 60 11.25 -17.11 25.26
C ASN A 60 11.64 -16.08 26.33
N GLY A 61 11.20 -16.26 27.58
CA GLY A 61 11.50 -15.34 28.68
C GLY A 61 10.73 -14.02 28.62
N LEU A 62 9.63 -13.98 27.87
CA LEU A 62 8.74 -12.82 27.76
C LEU A 62 7.53 -13.00 28.67
N GLU A 63 7.01 -11.88 29.18
CA GLU A 63 5.71 -11.85 29.85
C GLU A 63 4.60 -11.76 28.77
N PRO A 64 3.64 -12.71 28.71
CA PRO A 64 2.67 -12.77 27.62
C PRO A 64 1.84 -11.50 27.43
N ALA A 65 1.38 -10.85 28.52
CA ALA A 65 0.56 -9.66 28.40
C ALA A 65 1.36 -8.47 27.85
N GLN A 66 2.61 -8.30 28.27
CA GLN A 66 3.53 -7.28 27.75
C GLN A 66 3.86 -7.53 26.27
N ALA A 67 4.17 -8.77 25.89
CA ALA A 67 4.47 -9.10 24.50
C ALA A 67 3.28 -8.83 23.58
N LEU A 68 2.06 -9.10 24.06
CA LEU A 68 0.83 -8.81 23.33
C LEU A 68 0.56 -7.30 23.24
N ALA A 69 0.77 -6.57 24.34
CA ALA A 69 0.64 -5.11 24.37
C ALA A 69 1.63 -4.42 23.43
N GLU A 70 2.87 -4.92 23.34
CA GLU A 70 3.89 -4.43 22.40
C GLU A 70 3.51 -4.70 20.95
N LEU A 71 2.95 -5.89 20.62
CA LEU A 71 2.49 -6.22 19.28
C LEU A 71 1.35 -5.30 18.81
N LEU A 72 0.43 -4.97 19.71
CA LEU A 72 -0.76 -4.18 19.41
C LEU A 72 -0.57 -2.68 19.61
N GLU A 73 0.58 -2.27 20.16
CA GLU A 73 0.85 -0.90 20.58
C GLU A 73 -0.21 -0.37 21.58
N GLU A 74 -0.82 -1.26 22.37
CA GLU A 74 -1.91 -0.97 23.31
C GLU A 74 -1.64 -1.56 24.70
N PRO A 75 -1.66 -0.75 25.79
CA PRO A 75 -1.29 -1.21 27.13
C PRO A 75 -2.35 -2.09 27.83
N ASN A 76 -3.61 -2.05 27.38
CA ASN A 76 -4.72 -2.82 27.95
C ASN A 76 -5.41 -3.62 26.84
N VAL A 77 -4.77 -4.70 26.42
CA VAL A 77 -5.29 -5.56 25.37
C VAL A 77 -6.52 -6.31 25.87
N SER A 78 -7.65 -6.11 25.17
CA SER A 78 -8.86 -6.88 25.41
C SER A 78 -8.71 -8.31 24.90
N ASP A 79 -9.39 -9.25 25.56
CA ASP A 79 -9.50 -10.65 25.13
C ASP A 79 -10.19 -10.80 23.75
N ASP A 80 -10.82 -9.72 23.26
CA ASP A 80 -11.42 -9.57 21.93
C ASP A 80 -10.42 -9.82 20.80
N PHE A 81 -9.12 -9.58 21.02
CA PHE A 81 -8.09 -9.87 20.02
C PHE A 81 -8.09 -11.35 19.62
N TRP A 82 -8.18 -12.26 20.59
CA TRP A 82 -8.19 -13.70 20.32
C TRP A 82 -9.48 -14.15 19.63
N ASP A 83 -10.58 -13.44 19.87
CA ASP A 83 -11.84 -13.67 19.16
C ASP A 83 -11.74 -13.21 17.71
N GLN A 84 -11.03 -12.11 17.44
CA GLN A 84 -10.72 -11.66 16.08
C GLN A 84 -9.81 -12.66 15.35
N VAL A 85 -8.79 -13.20 16.02
CA VAL A 85 -7.92 -14.25 15.47
C VAL A 85 -8.71 -15.49 15.11
N TRP A 86 -9.58 -15.93 16.02
CA TRP A 86 -10.44 -17.08 15.80
C TRP A 86 -11.42 -16.84 14.65
N THR A 87 -12.07 -15.68 14.61
CA THR A 87 -12.99 -15.29 13.53
C THR A 87 -12.29 -15.28 12.17
N ASN A 88 -11.07 -14.73 12.10
CA ASN A 88 -10.27 -14.74 10.88
C ASN A 88 -9.93 -16.16 10.43
N LEU A 89 -9.53 -17.03 11.37
CA LEU A 89 -9.24 -18.43 11.08
C LEU A 89 -10.48 -19.17 10.54
N GLN A 90 -11.64 -19.00 11.18
CA GLN A 90 -12.91 -19.60 10.74
C GLN A 90 -13.36 -19.10 9.37
N ALA A 91 -13.14 -17.83 9.07
CA ALA A 91 -13.44 -17.23 7.77
C ALA A 91 -12.43 -17.64 6.67
N GLY A 92 -11.37 -18.38 7.01
CA GLY A 92 -10.26 -18.68 6.09
C GLY A 92 -9.44 -17.45 5.73
N LYS A 93 -9.54 -16.36 6.50
CA LYS A 93 -8.75 -15.13 6.32
C LYS A 93 -7.39 -15.31 7.00
N LEU A 94 -6.49 -16.01 6.30
CA LEU A 94 -5.18 -16.41 6.78
C LEU A 94 -4.12 -16.23 5.70
N ARG A 95 -2.84 -16.33 6.07
CA ARG A 95 -1.71 -16.30 5.14
C ARG A 95 -0.99 -17.64 5.12
N LEU A 96 -0.70 -18.13 3.93
CA LEU A 96 0.14 -19.29 3.68
C LEU A 96 1.49 -18.79 3.14
N LEU A 97 2.55 -18.96 3.93
CA LEU A 97 3.87 -18.42 3.65
C LEU A 97 4.88 -19.54 3.39
N PHE A 98 5.41 -19.59 2.17
CA PHE A 98 6.52 -20.47 1.81
C PHE A 98 7.84 -19.72 1.99
N VAL A 99 8.70 -20.15 2.92
CA VAL A 99 10.00 -19.51 3.15
C VAL A 99 11.11 -20.43 2.65
N ALA A 100 11.94 -19.94 1.74
CA ALA A 100 13.07 -20.72 1.21
C ALA A 100 14.25 -19.82 0.84
N ASP A 101 15.44 -20.38 0.77
CA ASP A 101 16.63 -19.68 0.26
C ASP A 101 16.58 -19.47 -1.26
N HIS A 102 15.86 -20.35 -1.95
CA HIS A 102 15.50 -20.20 -3.35
C HIS A 102 14.07 -20.73 -3.61
N ILE A 103 13.24 -19.93 -4.29
CA ILE A 103 11.91 -20.33 -4.75
C ILE A 103 12.00 -20.61 -6.26
N PRO A 104 11.87 -21.87 -6.72
CA PRO A 104 11.87 -22.20 -8.14
C PRO A 104 10.69 -21.55 -8.87
N GLY A 105 10.89 -21.20 -10.15
CA GLY A 105 9.83 -20.56 -10.97
C GLY A 105 8.54 -21.38 -11.10
N GLU A 106 8.58 -22.69 -10.89
CA GLU A 106 7.39 -23.56 -10.80
C GLU A 106 6.58 -23.31 -9.53
N LEU A 107 7.23 -23.31 -8.37
CA LEU A 107 6.58 -23.04 -7.09
C LEU A 107 6.07 -21.60 -7.05
N GLN A 108 6.82 -20.64 -7.60
CA GLN A 108 6.35 -19.29 -7.81
C GLN A 108 5.02 -19.26 -8.59
N ARG A 109 4.93 -19.97 -9.73
CA ARG A 109 3.69 -20.04 -10.53
C ARG A 109 2.52 -20.65 -9.76
N VAL A 110 2.79 -21.66 -8.92
CA VAL A 110 1.75 -22.26 -8.05
C VAL A 110 1.29 -21.27 -6.99
N ILE A 111 2.22 -20.61 -6.29
CA ILE A 111 1.92 -19.56 -5.31
C ILE A 111 1.07 -18.48 -5.95
N GLU A 112 1.48 -17.99 -7.12
CA GLU A 112 0.79 -16.95 -7.89
C GLU A 112 -0.62 -17.39 -8.33
N PHE A 113 -0.78 -18.63 -8.80
CA PHE A 113 -2.08 -19.18 -9.17
C PHE A 113 -3.01 -19.31 -7.96
N LEU A 114 -2.52 -19.86 -6.85
CA LEU A 114 -3.30 -20.02 -5.61
C LEU A 114 -3.71 -18.66 -5.05
N ASN A 115 -2.80 -17.69 -5.01
CA ASN A 115 -3.09 -16.34 -4.50
C ASN A 115 -4.16 -15.58 -5.32
N VAL A 116 -4.38 -15.96 -6.59
CA VAL A 116 -5.47 -15.42 -7.41
C VAL A 116 -6.81 -16.09 -7.10
N GLN A 117 -6.81 -17.40 -6.83
CA GLN A 117 -8.03 -18.18 -6.63
C GLN A 117 -8.50 -18.21 -5.18
N MET A 118 -7.60 -18.01 -4.22
CA MET A 118 -7.89 -18.04 -2.80
C MET A 118 -8.24 -16.64 -2.32
N SER A 119 -9.48 -16.47 -1.90
CA SER A 119 -9.98 -15.29 -1.20
C SER A 119 -10.95 -15.79 -0.12
N PRO A 120 -10.74 -15.45 1.17
CA PRO A 120 -9.88 -14.39 1.68
C PRO A 120 -8.43 -14.80 2.05
N ALA A 121 -8.02 -16.05 1.82
CA ALA A 121 -6.67 -16.52 2.16
C ALA A 121 -5.60 -15.98 1.20
N GLU A 122 -4.45 -15.55 1.73
CA GLU A 122 -3.31 -15.09 0.93
C GLU A 122 -2.24 -16.19 0.81
N VAL A 123 -1.63 -16.33 -0.36
CA VAL A 123 -0.54 -17.30 -0.58
C VAL A 123 0.70 -16.56 -1.07
N LEU A 124 1.77 -16.62 -0.28
CA LEU A 124 2.97 -15.83 -0.46
C LEU A 124 4.24 -16.68 -0.34
N GLY A 125 5.30 -16.24 -0.99
CA GLY A 125 6.63 -16.83 -0.85
C GLY A 125 7.64 -15.78 -0.39
N VAL A 126 8.51 -16.12 0.56
CA VAL A 126 9.66 -15.30 0.96
C VAL A 126 10.93 -16.04 0.56
N GLU A 127 11.62 -15.51 -0.45
CA GLU A 127 12.92 -15.97 -0.88
C GLU A 127 14.01 -15.20 -0.12
N LEU A 128 14.81 -15.88 0.71
CA LEU A 128 15.94 -15.31 1.44
C LEU A 128 17.26 -15.61 0.71
N ARG A 129 17.67 -14.72 -0.20
CA ARG A 129 18.93 -14.92 -0.92
C ARG A 129 20.11 -14.63 -0.01
N HIS A 130 21.04 -15.58 0.07
CA HIS A 130 22.26 -15.43 0.84
C HIS A 130 23.42 -15.05 -0.09
N TYR A 131 24.09 -13.94 0.21
CA TYR A 131 25.35 -13.56 -0.41
C TYR A 131 26.44 -13.60 0.65
N SER A 132 27.56 -14.23 0.34
CA SER A 132 28.72 -14.30 1.23
C SER A 132 29.95 -13.81 0.48
N GLY A 133 30.68 -12.85 1.05
CA GLY A 133 31.93 -12.34 0.50
C GLY A 133 32.69 -11.50 1.53
N SER A 134 34.01 -11.55 1.50
CA SER A 134 34.89 -10.73 2.36
C SER A 134 34.57 -10.78 3.86
N GLY A 135 34.17 -11.94 4.38
CA GLY A 135 33.81 -12.12 5.79
C GLY A 135 32.43 -11.58 6.19
N VAL A 136 31.68 -11.00 5.24
CA VAL A 136 30.32 -10.49 5.45
C VAL A 136 29.30 -11.42 4.79
N ARG A 137 28.21 -11.66 5.51
CA ARG A 137 27.05 -12.39 5.01
C ARG A 137 25.86 -11.43 4.93
N THR A 138 25.29 -11.28 3.74
CA THR A 138 24.11 -10.45 3.50
C THR A 138 22.93 -11.35 3.15
N LEU A 139 21.80 -11.11 3.80
CA LEU A 139 20.52 -11.75 3.51
C LEU A 139 19.64 -10.73 2.79
N VAL A 140 19.19 -11.05 1.57
CA VAL A 140 18.31 -10.19 0.78
C VAL A 140 16.94 -10.88 0.66
N PRO A 141 15.94 -10.46 1.45
CA PRO A 141 14.59 -10.98 1.33
C PRO A 141 13.92 -10.49 0.06
N ARG A 142 13.19 -11.38 -0.61
CA ARG A 142 12.33 -11.08 -1.74
C ARG A 142 10.97 -11.74 -1.55
N LEU A 143 9.90 -10.96 -1.71
CA LEU A 143 8.54 -11.48 -1.67
C LEU A 143 8.08 -11.94 -3.07
N VAL A 144 7.39 -13.08 -3.11
CA VAL A 144 6.83 -13.77 -4.28
C VAL A 144 5.32 -13.94 -4.05
N GLY A 145 4.50 -13.84 -5.10
CA GLY A 145 3.03 -13.97 -5.00
C GLY A 145 2.27 -12.63 -4.94
N ARG A 146 2.92 -11.54 -4.47
CA ARG A 146 2.35 -10.17 -4.51
C ARG A 146 2.15 -9.64 -5.95
N THR A 147 3.01 -10.06 -6.88
CA THR A 147 2.97 -9.61 -8.29
C THR A 147 1.82 -10.22 -9.08
N ALA A 148 1.32 -11.40 -8.73
CA ALA A 148 0.19 -12.00 -9.43
C ALA A 148 -1.15 -11.33 -9.07
N GLN A 149 -1.35 -10.85 -7.85
CA GLN A 149 -2.47 -9.93 -7.58
C GLN A 149 -2.31 -8.67 -8.44
N ALA A 150 -1.14 -8.03 -8.49
CA ALA A 150 -0.93 -6.85 -9.34
C ALA A 150 -1.09 -7.12 -10.86
N THR A 151 -0.83 -8.35 -11.32
CA THR A 151 -0.85 -8.76 -12.73
C THR A 151 -2.21 -9.35 -13.16
N ALA A 152 -2.86 -10.12 -12.30
CA ALA A 152 -4.24 -10.59 -12.45
C ALA A 152 -5.22 -9.43 -12.23
N LEU A 153 -4.93 -8.49 -11.32
CA LEU A 153 -5.59 -7.17 -11.31
C LEU A 153 -5.37 -6.49 -12.66
N ARG A 154 -4.14 -6.41 -13.21
CA ARG A 154 -3.93 -5.84 -14.57
C ARG A 154 -4.73 -6.55 -15.68
N GLN A 155 -4.94 -7.87 -15.60
CA GLN A 155 -5.67 -8.65 -16.60
C GLN A 155 -7.21 -8.61 -16.40
N ALA A 156 -7.70 -8.51 -15.17
CA ALA A 156 -9.11 -8.34 -14.83
C ALA A 156 -9.59 -6.88 -14.93
N ARG A 157 -8.68 -5.89 -14.91
CA ARG A 157 -8.98 -4.44 -14.85
C ARG A 157 -9.49 -3.82 -16.17
N GLY A 158 -9.79 -4.59 -17.21
CA GLY A 158 -10.22 -4.05 -18.51
C GLY A 158 -9.08 -3.34 -19.28
N ALA A 159 -9.31 -3.07 -20.58
CA ALA A 159 -8.33 -2.34 -21.38
C ALA A 159 -8.14 -0.93 -20.81
N ALA A 160 -6.89 -0.49 -20.65
CA ALA A 160 -6.58 0.84 -20.16
C ALA A 160 -7.27 1.90 -21.03
N ARG A 161 -8.23 2.62 -20.46
CA ARG A 161 -8.93 3.71 -21.13
C ARG A 161 -8.26 5.04 -20.85
N GLN A 162 -8.42 5.97 -21.78
CA GLN A 162 -8.12 7.36 -21.50
C GLN A 162 -9.25 7.92 -20.64
N TRP A 163 -8.93 8.53 -19.51
CA TRP A 163 -9.91 9.24 -18.69
C TRP A 163 -10.04 10.68 -19.18
N ASP A 164 -11.17 11.28 -18.85
CA ASP A 164 -11.50 12.69 -19.04
C ASP A 164 -12.30 13.19 -17.84
N ALA A 165 -12.64 14.49 -17.83
CA ALA A 165 -13.38 15.11 -16.74
C ALA A 165 -14.74 14.43 -16.51
N GLU A 166 -15.49 14.16 -17.57
CA GLU A 166 -16.84 13.58 -17.49
C GLU A 166 -16.81 12.17 -16.91
N SER A 167 -15.97 11.30 -17.48
CA SER A 167 -15.83 9.91 -17.06
C SER A 167 -15.22 9.75 -15.67
N MET A 168 -14.34 10.66 -15.25
CA MET A 168 -13.81 10.69 -13.88
C MET A 168 -14.88 11.11 -12.87
N LEU A 169 -15.63 12.19 -13.14
CA LEU A 169 -16.67 12.66 -12.22
C LEU A 169 -17.79 11.63 -12.07
N ALA A 170 -18.25 11.04 -13.18
CA ALA A 170 -19.25 9.96 -13.15
C ALA A 170 -18.78 8.76 -12.32
N PHE A 171 -17.51 8.35 -12.45
CA PHE A 171 -16.94 7.28 -11.64
C PHE A 171 -16.95 7.64 -10.15
N LEU A 172 -16.53 8.85 -9.78
CA LEU A 172 -16.48 9.27 -8.38
C LEU A 172 -17.87 9.30 -7.74
N GLU A 173 -18.89 9.75 -8.48
CA GLU A 173 -20.29 9.73 -8.01
C GLU A 173 -20.80 8.29 -7.85
N GLN A 174 -20.52 7.41 -8.81
CA GLN A 174 -20.93 6.00 -8.76
C GLN A 174 -20.32 5.25 -7.56
N GLU A 175 -19.05 5.53 -7.25
CA GLU A 175 -18.33 4.91 -6.12
C GLU A 175 -18.61 5.63 -4.77
N GLY A 176 -19.52 6.60 -4.74
CA GLY A 176 -19.96 7.26 -3.51
C GLY A 176 -19.06 8.40 -3.01
N PHE A 177 -18.09 8.86 -3.80
CA PHE A 177 -17.22 9.99 -3.50
C PHE A 177 -17.85 11.35 -3.87
N ASN A 178 -19.11 11.60 -3.52
CA ASN A 178 -19.89 12.76 -3.99
C ASN A 178 -19.25 14.13 -3.66
N GLU A 179 -18.79 14.33 -2.42
CA GLU A 179 -18.06 15.56 -2.04
C GLU A 179 -16.72 15.66 -2.78
N GLY A 180 -16.04 14.52 -2.93
CA GLY A 180 -14.81 14.39 -3.69
C GLY A 180 -14.97 14.80 -5.15
N ALA A 181 -16.03 14.34 -5.82
CA ALA A 181 -16.39 14.72 -7.19
C ALA A 181 -16.61 16.23 -7.30
N SER A 182 -17.30 16.82 -6.32
CA SER A 182 -17.51 18.29 -6.27
C SER A 182 -16.19 19.05 -6.16
N ASN A 183 -15.27 18.58 -5.32
CA ASN A 183 -13.94 19.20 -5.17
C ASN A 183 -13.09 19.03 -6.43
N ILE A 184 -13.07 17.85 -7.05
CA ILE A 184 -12.37 17.61 -8.31
C ILE A 184 -12.93 18.51 -9.42
N LYS A 185 -14.25 18.66 -9.51
CA LYS A 185 -14.91 19.58 -10.44
C LYS A 185 -14.50 21.04 -10.21
N ALA A 186 -14.40 21.46 -8.94
CA ALA A 186 -13.93 22.80 -8.60
C ALA A 186 -12.45 23.02 -8.99
N ILE A 187 -11.58 22.00 -8.80
CA ILE A 187 -10.18 22.06 -9.24
C ILE A 187 -10.08 22.19 -10.76
N ILE A 188 -10.82 21.37 -11.52
CA ILE A 188 -10.85 21.42 -12.98
C ILE A 188 -11.26 22.83 -13.45
N ARG A 189 -12.37 23.33 -12.93
CA ARG A 189 -12.84 24.69 -13.24
C ARG A 189 -11.81 25.76 -12.91
N TRP A 190 -11.16 25.65 -11.74
CA TRP A 190 -10.09 26.56 -11.35
C TRP A 190 -8.95 26.56 -12.36
N THR A 191 -8.52 25.39 -12.87
CA THR A 191 -7.47 25.32 -13.91
C THR A 191 -7.90 25.88 -15.26
N GLU A 192 -9.18 25.80 -15.62
CA GLU A 192 -9.70 26.42 -16.85
C GLU A 192 -9.69 27.96 -16.77
N GLU A 193 -9.93 28.50 -15.57
CA GLU A 193 -9.95 29.94 -15.30
C GLU A 193 -8.54 30.52 -15.00
N HIS A 194 -7.53 29.68 -14.73
CA HIS A 194 -6.18 30.11 -14.34
C HIS A 194 -5.13 29.83 -15.42
N THR A 195 -4.35 30.85 -15.78
CA THR A 195 -3.27 30.72 -16.75
C THR A 195 -2.03 30.07 -16.13
N GLY A 196 -1.49 29.04 -16.77
CA GLY A 196 -0.19 28.43 -16.42
C GLY A 196 -0.28 27.12 -15.63
N VAL A 197 -1.48 26.63 -15.33
CA VAL A 197 -1.71 25.30 -14.75
C VAL A 197 -2.76 24.58 -15.59
N HIS A 198 -2.49 23.32 -15.94
CA HIS A 198 -3.37 22.52 -16.79
C HIS A 198 -3.83 21.25 -16.06
N ALA A 199 -5.11 20.93 -16.19
CA ALA A 199 -5.68 19.66 -15.78
C ALA A 199 -5.52 18.62 -16.91
N ASN A 200 -4.76 17.56 -16.65
CA ASN A 200 -4.49 16.47 -17.59
C ASN A 200 -4.94 15.14 -17.00
N PHE A 201 -5.53 14.26 -17.81
CA PHE A 201 -6.10 13.01 -17.32
C PHE A 201 -5.21 11.82 -17.66
N GLY A 202 -5.08 10.91 -16.70
CA GLY A 202 -4.30 9.69 -16.85
C GLY A 202 -4.98 8.66 -17.74
N LYS A 203 -4.15 7.74 -18.25
CA LYS A 203 -4.63 6.50 -18.88
C LYS A 203 -4.64 5.40 -17.82
N GLY A 204 -5.80 4.83 -17.56
CA GLY A 204 -6.00 3.91 -16.45
C GLY A 204 -7.10 2.91 -16.75
N ALA A 205 -6.98 1.72 -16.20
CA ALA A 205 -7.92 0.62 -16.46
C ALA A 205 -9.15 0.68 -15.52
N TYR A 206 -9.00 1.17 -14.29
CA TYR A 206 -10.05 1.12 -13.26
C TYR A 206 -10.23 2.44 -12.50
N TYR A 207 -9.17 3.00 -11.93
CA TYR A 207 -9.25 4.28 -11.23
C TYR A 207 -8.88 5.45 -12.14
N PRO A 208 -9.63 6.56 -12.10
CA PRO A 208 -9.24 7.79 -12.76
C PRO A 208 -8.03 8.40 -12.07
N THR A 209 -7.26 9.16 -12.84
CA THR A 209 -6.21 10.01 -12.31
C THR A 209 -6.25 11.36 -13.00
N LEU A 210 -6.16 12.43 -12.22
CA LEU A 210 -6.03 13.80 -12.67
C LEU A 210 -4.63 14.30 -12.28
N TYR A 211 -3.94 14.89 -13.23
CA TYR A 211 -2.65 15.52 -13.06
C TYR A 211 -2.82 17.03 -13.20
N LEU A 212 -2.28 17.78 -12.26
CA LEU A 212 -2.05 19.21 -12.46
C LEU A 212 -0.63 19.36 -12.99
N THR A 213 -0.50 20.06 -14.12
CA THR A 213 0.78 20.25 -14.79
C THR A 213 1.05 21.72 -15.08
N VAL A 214 2.32 22.10 -15.08
CA VAL A 214 2.79 23.44 -15.40
C VAL A 214 3.77 23.35 -16.56
N ASP A 215 3.55 24.13 -17.61
CA ASP A 215 4.49 24.23 -18.71
C ASP A 215 5.66 25.16 -18.35
N THR A 216 6.87 24.63 -18.50
CA THR A 216 8.13 25.33 -18.22
C THR A 216 8.99 25.35 -19.48
N ALA A 217 10.05 26.16 -19.49
CA ALA A 217 11.03 26.14 -20.57
C ALA A 217 11.71 24.77 -20.75
N ALA A 218 11.79 23.95 -19.69
CA ALA A 218 12.35 22.61 -19.71
C ALA A 218 11.33 21.51 -20.08
N GLY A 219 10.07 21.88 -20.34
CA GLY A 219 8.97 20.99 -20.65
C GLY A 219 7.83 21.03 -19.61
N THR A 220 6.86 20.13 -19.75
CA THR A 220 5.70 20.04 -18.87
C THR A 220 6.06 19.33 -17.56
N CYS A 221 5.96 20.05 -16.44
CA CYS A 221 6.16 19.51 -15.11
C CYS A 221 4.83 19.05 -14.52
N ARG A 222 4.74 17.80 -14.07
CA ARG A 222 3.62 17.35 -13.25
C ARG A 222 3.85 17.74 -11.80
N VAL A 223 2.90 18.46 -11.20
CA VAL A 223 3.07 19.09 -9.88
C VAL A 223 2.21 18.42 -8.81
N ILE A 224 0.99 18.02 -9.19
CA ILE A 224 0.05 17.30 -8.31
C ILE A 224 -0.55 16.14 -9.08
N THR A 225 -0.72 15.01 -8.39
CA THR A 225 -1.53 13.88 -8.86
C THR A 225 -2.70 13.68 -7.91
N LEU A 226 -3.91 13.58 -8.46
CA LEU A 226 -5.19 13.35 -7.76
C LEU A 226 -5.81 12.07 -8.29
N GLY A 227 -6.39 11.24 -7.43
CA GLY A 227 -6.99 9.98 -7.85
C GLY A 227 -7.52 9.16 -6.69
N VAL A 228 -8.05 7.98 -7.01
CA VAL A 228 -8.48 7.01 -6.00
C VAL A 228 -7.32 6.06 -5.71
N PHE A 229 -6.87 6.08 -4.46
CA PHE A 229 -5.79 5.26 -3.92
C PHE A 229 -6.35 4.23 -2.92
N GLN A 230 -5.48 3.42 -2.31
CA GLN A 230 -5.92 2.35 -1.39
C GLN A 230 -6.66 2.88 -0.15
N ASP A 231 -6.38 4.12 0.24
CA ASP A 231 -6.94 4.86 1.37
C ASP A 231 -8.11 5.79 0.97
N GLY A 232 -8.53 5.78 -0.30
CA GLY A 232 -9.67 6.54 -0.82
C GLY A 232 -9.29 7.63 -1.83
N LEU A 233 -10.19 8.58 -2.06
CA LEU A 233 -9.94 9.71 -2.95
C LEU A 233 -8.98 10.72 -2.30
N GLY A 234 -7.80 10.88 -2.90
CA GLY A 234 -6.76 11.76 -2.40
C GLY A 234 -5.89 12.35 -3.50
N GLY A 235 -4.82 13.00 -3.07
CA GLY A 235 -3.79 13.51 -3.96
C GLY A 235 -2.43 13.56 -3.31
N HIS A 236 -1.39 13.74 -4.11
CA HIS A 236 -0.04 13.92 -3.63
C HIS A 236 0.75 14.94 -4.47
N ILE A 237 1.78 15.51 -3.85
CA ILE A 237 2.76 16.36 -4.53
C ILE A 237 3.78 15.48 -5.26
N ASP A 238 4.04 15.76 -6.52
CA ASP A 238 5.01 15.02 -7.34
C ASP A 238 6.46 15.53 -7.13
N PHE A 239 6.99 15.44 -5.90
CA PHE A 239 8.35 15.94 -5.59
C PHE A 239 9.44 15.35 -6.49
N ALA A 240 9.33 14.06 -6.84
CA ALA A 240 10.28 13.41 -7.74
C ALA A 240 10.30 14.05 -9.15
N GLN A 241 9.17 14.58 -9.63
CA GLN A 241 9.15 15.35 -10.87
C GLN A 241 9.73 16.74 -10.65
N LEU A 242 9.32 17.43 -9.58
CA LEU A 242 9.78 18.78 -9.24
C LEU A 242 11.30 18.89 -9.13
N LEU A 243 12.00 17.85 -8.66
CA LEU A 243 13.47 17.79 -8.62
C LEU A 243 14.15 18.01 -9.97
N ARG A 244 13.44 17.80 -11.08
CA ARG A 244 13.96 17.97 -12.44
C ARG A 244 13.79 19.39 -12.98
N PHE A 245 13.11 20.26 -12.22
CA PHE A 245 12.73 21.61 -12.66
C PHE A 245 13.18 22.66 -11.64
N PRO A 246 14.20 23.47 -11.94
CA PRO A 246 14.60 24.58 -11.09
C PRO A 246 13.44 25.57 -10.82
N PRO A 247 13.35 26.17 -9.63
CA PRO A 247 14.27 26.07 -8.49
C PRO A 247 13.96 24.91 -7.52
N PHE A 248 13.12 23.94 -7.91
CA PHE A 248 12.72 22.84 -7.03
C PHE A 248 13.71 21.66 -7.00
N ASP A 249 14.84 21.79 -7.68
CA ASP A 249 16.08 21.04 -7.44
C ASP A 249 16.74 21.43 -6.11
N GLU A 250 16.47 22.64 -5.59
CA GLU A 250 16.91 23.12 -4.27
C GLU A 250 15.96 22.71 -3.13
N VAL A 251 16.54 22.32 -1.99
CA VAL A 251 15.80 21.84 -0.80
C VAL A 251 14.90 22.94 -0.23
N GLU A 252 15.34 24.19 -0.24
CA GLU A 252 14.64 25.34 0.32
C GLU A 252 13.31 25.60 -0.40
N ALA A 253 13.29 25.49 -1.73
CA ALA A 253 12.07 25.65 -2.52
C ALA A 253 11.05 24.54 -2.21
N ARG A 254 11.52 23.30 -2.05
CA ARG A 254 10.68 22.15 -1.66
C ARG A 254 10.14 22.29 -0.24
N ARG A 255 10.93 22.79 0.70
CA ARG A 255 10.49 23.09 2.08
C ARG A 255 9.43 24.18 2.15
N GLU A 256 9.56 25.24 1.35
CA GLU A 256 8.52 26.28 1.24
C GLU A 256 7.21 25.72 0.67
N LEU A 257 7.30 24.88 -0.37
CA LEU A 257 6.13 24.19 -0.92
C LEU A 257 5.45 23.31 0.14
N GLN A 258 6.23 22.53 0.87
CA GLN A 258 5.74 21.68 1.94
C GLN A 258 5.04 22.49 3.04
N ARG A 259 5.60 23.64 3.46
CA ARG A 259 4.97 24.54 4.44
C ARG A 259 3.60 25.03 3.97
N ARG A 260 3.45 25.35 2.68
CA ARG A 260 2.16 25.76 2.09
C ARG A 260 1.14 24.63 2.11
N PHE A 261 1.58 23.40 1.85
CA PHE A 261 0.69 22.23 1.87
C PHE A 261 0.33 21.78 3.29
N LEU A 262 1.25 21.86 4.26
CA LEU A 262 0.96 21.65 5.68
C LEU A 262 -0.12 22.59 6.22
N ALA A 263 -0.19 23.81 5.68
CA ALA A 263 -1.26 24.76 6.01
C ALA A 263 -2.64 24.34 5.46
N ILE A 264 -2.70 23.40 4.51
CA ILE A 264 -3.95 22.81 3.99
C ILE A 264 -4.31 21.58 4.85
N ASP A 265 -3.30 20.76 5.17
CA ASP A 265 -3.44 19.54 5.95
C ASP A 265 -2.23 19.36 6.90
N PRO A 266 -2.41 19.51 8.23
CA PRO A 266 -1.32 19.37 9.19
C PRO A 266 -0.83 17.92 9.38
N ASN A 267 -1.55 16.93 8.84
CA ASN A 267 -1.18 15.51 8.92
C ASN A 267 -0.29 15.08 7.75
N ILE A 268 0.01 15.98 6.81
CA ILE A 268 1.05 15.73 5.81
C ILE A 268 2.38 15.54 6.54
N ASP A 269 3.07 14.41 6.31
CA ASP A 269 4.35 14.13 6.97
C ASP A 269 5.38 15.24 6.67
N PRO A 270 5.86 15.98 7.69
CA PRO A 270 6.78 17.10 7.52
C PRO A 270 8.22 16.65 7.21
N THR A 271 8.55 15.36 7.35
CA THR A 271 9.93 14.86 7.25
C THR A 271 10.30 14.27 5.90
N ASN A 272 9.32 14.07 5.01
CA ASN A 272 9.50 13.23 3.84
C ASN A 272 9.49 14.02 2.51
N LEU A 273 10.61 14.67 2.20
CA LEU A 273 10.80 15.37 0.91
C LEU A 273 11.07 14.41 -0.26
N ASP A 274 11.40 13.15 0.04
CA ASP A 274 11.76 12.12 -0.93
C ASP A 274 10.58 11.19 -1.28
N ARG A 275 9.49 11.20 -0.49
CA ARG A 275 8.23 10.51 -0.80
C ARG A 275 7.12 11.52 -1.08
N SER A 276 6.26 11.23 -2.04
CA SER A 276 5.13 12.08 -2.41
C SER A 276 4.11 12.16 -1.26
N PRO A 277 4.01 13.27 -0.50
CA PRO A 277 3.08 13.37 0.62
C PRO A 277 1.64 13.32 0.12
N THR A 278 0.80 12.50 0.76
CA THR A 278 -0.61 12.32 0.39
C THR A 278 -1.53 13.20 1.25
N PHE A 279 -2.66 13.61 0.69
CA PHE A 279 -3.74 14.30 1.40
C PHE A 279 -5.11 13.83 0.88
N SER A 280 -6.14 13.89 1.73
CA SER A 280 -7.52 13.55 1.34
C SER A 280 -8.20 14.68 0.58
N CYS A 281 -8.84 14.38 -0.55
CA CYS A 281 -9.57 15.38 -1.34
C CYS A 281 -10.80 15.94 -0.62
N GLN A 282 -11.35 15.25 0.39
CA GLN A 282 -12.47 15.75 1.20
C GLN A 282 -12.09 17.01 1.98
N ARG A 283 -10.80 17.21 2.30
CA ARG A 283 -10.34 18.40 3.03
C ARG A 283 -10.48 19.69 2.23
N LEU A 284 -10.59 19.56 0.91
CA LEU A 284 -10.78 20.68 0.00
C LEU A 284 -12.25 21.16 -0.06
N SER A 285 -13.18 20.49 0.63
CA SER A 285 -14.60 20.92 0.69
C SER A 285 -14.77 22.28 1.38
N ARG A 286 -13.82 22.68 2.24
CA ARG A 286 -13.82 24.00 2.89
C ARG A 286 -13.18 25.03 1.96
N LYS A 287 -13.88 26.15 1.72
CA LYS A 287 -13.39 27.27 0.89
C LYS A 287 -11.97 27.71 1.29
N GLU A 288 -11.70 27.87 2.58
CA GLU A 288 -10.39 28.28 3.07
C GLU A 288 -9.28 27.27 2.69
N SER A 289 -9.53 25.97 2.84
CA SER A 289 -8.58 24.92 2.44
C SER A 289 -8.38 24.89 0.93
N PHE A 290 -9.46 25.08 0.16
CA PHE A 290 -9.41 25.15 -1.30
C PHE A 290 -8.60 26.37 -1.79
N ASP A 291 -8.82 27.54 -1.19
CA ASP A 291 -8.07 28.77 -1.49
C ASP A 291 -6.58 28.61 -1.16
N ARG A 292 -6.26 27.96 -0.03
CA ARG A 292 -4.85 27.63 0.33
C ARG A 292 -4.22 26.66 -0.66
N PHE A 293 -4.96 25.64 -1.09
CA PHE A 293 -4.51 24.65 -2.08
C PHE A 293 -4.21 25.28 -3.44
N THR A 294 -5.18 26.00 -4.00
CA THR A 294 -5.02 26.69 -5.28
C THR A 294 -3.93 27.76 -5.21
N GLY A 295 -3.84 28.52 -4.11
CA GLY A 295 -2.77 29.49 -3.88
C GLY A 295 -1.37 28.87 -3.77
N ALA A 296 -1.24 27.66 -3.23
CA ALA A 296 0.02 26.94 -3.19
C ALA A 296 0.46 26.49 -4.60
N ILE A 297 -0.49 26.03 -5.43
CA ILE A 297 -0.23 25.62 -6.81
C ILE A 297 0.12 26.83 -7.68
N ASP A 298 -0.60 27.95 -7.55
CA ASP A 298 -0.30 29.20 -8.27
C ASP A 298 1.10 29.72 -7.92
N TRP A 299 1.46 29.72 -6.63
CA TRP A 299 2.82 30.06 -6.21
C TRP A 299 3.87 29.15 -6.85
N LEU A 300 3.62 27.84 -6.87
CA LEU A 300 4.51 26.86 -7.48
C LEU A 300 4.64 27.11 -8.98
N ALA A 301 3.54 27.33 -9.68
CA ALA A 301 3.52 27.57 -11.12
C ALA A 301 4.32 28.83 -11.49
N LYS A 302 4.18 29.91 -10.71
CA LYS A 302 4.97 31.14 -10.86
C LYS A 302 6.46 30.93 -10.60
N LYS A 303 6.84 30.00 -9.73
CA LYS A 303 8.24 29.65 -9.48
C LYS A 303 8.85 28.83 -10.62
N LEU A 304 8.07 27.91 -11.21
CA LEU A 304 8.47 27.09 -12.35
C LEU A 304 8.52 27.88 -13.66
N ASN A 305 7.70 28.93 -13.79
CA ASN A 305 7.65 29.77 -14.96
C ASN A 305 7.53 31.26 -14.55
N PRO A 306 8.64 31.85 -14.05
CA PRO A 306 8.68 33.27 -13.72
C PRO A 306 8.61 34.07 -15.03
N LYS A 307 7.48 34.75 -15.26
CA LYS A 307 7.35 35.72 -16.36
C LYS A 307 8.37 36.86 -16.22
#